data_AF-A0A8J4DT27-F1
#
_entry.id   AF-A0A8J4DT27-F1
#
_cell.length_a   1.000
_cell.length_b   1.000
_cell.length_c   1.000
_cell.angle_alpha   90.00
_cell.angle_beta   90.00
_cell.angle_gamma   90.00
#
_symmetry.space_group_name_H-M   'P 1'
#
loop_
_entity.id
_entity.type
_entity.pdbx_description
1 polymer ?
#
loop_
_entity_poly.entity_id
_entity_poly.type
_entity_poly.pdbx_seq_one_letter_code
_entity_poly.pdbx_strand_id
1 'polypeptide(L)' 'MLKLMFLWKDDTSGGAGCPALYATEGGYVVQGRKLDDATRAELRQLADDEDGVFVPANVLDRLREPR' A
#
# COMPACT_ATOMS: atom_id res chain seq x y z
N MET A 1 0.20 -18.56 4.27
CA MET A 1 0.93 -17.71 3.31
C MET A 1 -0.06 -17.18 2.30
N LEU A 2 -0.11 -15.88 2.05
CA LEU A 2 -1.01 -15.28 1.05
C LEU A 2 -0.46 -15.47 -0.36
N LYS A 3 -1.34 -15.71 -1.34
CA LYS A 3 -0.99 -15.72 -2.77
C LYS A 3 -1.27 -14.34 -3.36
N LEU A 4 -0.22 -13.67 -3.84
CA LEU A 4 -0.30 -12.31 -4.34
C LEU A 4 -0.26 -12.27 -5.87
N MET A 5 -1.20 -11.55 -6.47
CA MET A 5 -1.19 -11.19 -7.89
C MET A 5 -0.81 -9.72 -8.02
N PHE A 6 0.34 -9.43 -8.61
CA PHE A 6 0.76 -8.05 -8.89
C PHE A 6 -0.26 -7.36 -9.81
N LEU A 7 -0.60 -6.12 -9.48
CA LEU A 7 -1.48 -5.29 -10.30
C LEU A 7 -0.69 -4.19 -11.00
N TRP A 8 -0.21 -3.21 -10.24
CA TRP A 8 0.60 -2.11 -10.73
C TRP A 8 1.43 -1.49 -9.59
N LYS A 9 2.31 -0.56 -9.96
CA LYS A 9 3.17 0.19 -9.06
C LYS A 9 3.10 1.68 -9.39
N ASP A 10 3.65 2.50 -8.51
CA ASP A 10 3.82 3.93 -8.75
C ASP A 10 4.50 4.21 -10.10
N ASP A 11 3.85 5.04 -10.91
CA ASP A 11 4.22 5.41 -12.27
C ASP A 11 5.44 6.35 -12.29
N THR A 12 5.78 6.98 -11.16
CA THR A 12 6.92 7.89 -11.01
C THR A 12 8.18 7.15 -10.55
N SER A 13 8.54 6.06 -11.24
CA SER A 13 9.71 5.26 -10.87
C SER A 13 11.03 5.93 -11.29
N GLY A 14 11.52 6.84 -10.43
CA GLY A 14 12.74 7.62 -10.66
C GLY A 14 13.69 7.76 -9.45
N GLY A 15 13.63 6.87 -8.43
CA GLY A 15 14.76 6.75 -7.49
C GLY A 15 14.51 6.37 -6.03
N ALA A 16 13.28 6.23 -5.53
CA ALA A 16 13.01 6.12 -4.08
C ALA A 16 12.14 4.93 -3.64
N GLY A 17 12.32 3.76 -4.27
CA GLY A 17 11.52 2.55 -4.03
C GLY A 17 10.29 2.45 -4.94
N CYS A 18 9.69 1.26 -5.01
CA CYS A 18 8.52 0.99 -5.87
C CYS A 18 7.30 0.61 -5.01
N PRO A 19 6.54 1.59 -4.48
CA PRO A 19 5.21 1.34 -3.93
C PRO A 19 4.33 0.59 -4.94
N ALA A 20 3.57 -0.41 -4.49
CA ALA A 20 2.84 -1.32 -5.36
C ALA A 20 1.56 -1.87 -4.73
N LEU A 21 0.62 -2.27 -5.59
CA LEU A 21 -0.62 -2.92 -5.21
C LEU A 21 -0.67 -4.36 -5.73
N TYR A 22 -1.12 -5.27 -4.88
CA TYR A 22 -1.34 -6.67 -5.19
C TYR A 22 -2.78 -7.06 -4.85
N ALA A 23 -3.40 -7.91 -5.66
CA ALA A 23 -4.63 -8.59 -5.29
C ALA A 23 -4.31 -9.90 -4.57
N THR A 24 -5.14 -10.28 -3.61
CA THR A 24 -5.14 -11.57 -2.93
C THR A 24 -6.58 -12.05 -2.76
N GLU A 25 -6.77 -13.28 -2.33
CA GLU A 25 -8.08 -13.74 -1.87
C GLU A 25 -8.57 -12.84 -0.72
N GLY A 26 -9.77 -12.27 -0.86
CA GLY A 26 -10.40 -11.43 0.16
C GLY A 26 -10.00 -9.96 0.16
N GLY A 27 -9.07 -9.50 -0.70
CA GLY A 27 -8.72 -8.08 -0.75
C GLY A 27 -7.41 -7.75 -1.46
N TYR A 28 -6.70 -6.76 -0.93
CA TYR A 28 -5.48 -6.22 -1.51
C TYR A 28 -4.35 -6.19 -0.49
N VAL A 29 -3.12 -6.28 -0.98
CA VAL A 29 -1.90 -6.01 -0.21
C VAL A 29 -1.22 -4.79 -0.81
N VAL A 30 -0.85 -3.84 0.05
CA VAL A 30 -0.20 -2.59 -0.33
C VAL A 30 1.26 -2.63 0.13
N GLN A 31 2.18 -2.46 -0.81
CA GLN A 31 3.59 -2.23 -0.50
C GLN A 31 3.85 -0.73 -0.54
N GLY A 32 4.37 -0.19 0.56
CA GLY A 32 4.68 1.23 0.69
C GLY A 32 5.93 1.51 1.51
N ARG A 33 6.12 2.78 1.84
CA ARG A 33 7.19 3.22 2.75
C ARG A 33 6.69 3.12 4.19
N LYS A 34 7.53 2.65 5.10
CA LYS A 34 7.21 2.65 6.53
C LYS A 34 6.99 4.07 7.01
N LEU A 35 6.00 4.25 7.87
CA LEU A 35 5.78 5.49 8.59
C LEU A 35 6.86 5.64 9.68
N ASP A 36 7.22 6.87 10.02
CA ASP A 36 7.96 7.14 11.26
C ASP A 36 7.04 7.01 12.48
N ASP A 37 7.62 6.91 13.68
CA ASP A 37 6.87 6.66 14.92
C ASP A 37 5.85 7.76 15.21
N ALA A 38 6.17 9.01 14.89
CA ALA A 38 5.28 10.15 15.12
C ALA A 38 4.04 10.07 14.22
N THR A 39 4.24 9.83 12.92
CA THR A 39 3.15 9.67 11.95
C THR A 39 2.33 8.42 12.22
N ARG A 40 3.00 7.30 12.58
CA ARG A 40 2.35 6.04 12.94
C ARG A 40 1.45 6.22 14.17
N ALA A 41 1.84 7.04 15.15
CA ALA A 41 1.06 7.33 16.34
C ALA A 41 -0.24 8.12 16.06
N GLU A 42 -0.37 8.75 14.89
CA GLU A 42 -1.62 9.42 14.48
C GLU A 42 -2.70 8.44 13.99
N LEU A 43 -2.35 7.16 13.76
CA LEU A 43 -3.32 6.12 13.38
C LEU A 43 -4.29 5.85 14.54
N ARG A 44 -5.58 5.72 14.21
CA ARG A 44 -6.65 5.56 15.21
C ARG A 44 -6.83 4.09 15.56
N GLN A 45 -6.87 3.79 16.86
CA GLN A 45 -7.22 2.46 17.40
C GLN A 45 -6.36 1.31 16.84
N LEU A 46 -5.08 1.59 16.53
CA LEU A 46 -4.17 0.62 15.95
C LEU A 46 -3.98 -0.59 16.88
N ALA A 47 -4.45 -1.77 16.45
CA ALA A 47 -4.25 -3.02 17.17
C ALA A 47 -2.82 -3.56 17.01
N ASP A 48 -2.44 -4.55 17.83
CA ASP A 48 -1.09 -5.14 17.83
C ASP A 48 -0.72 -5.80 16.50
N ASP A 49 -1.71 -6.25 15.72
CA ASP A 49 -1.55 -6.87 14.41
C ASP A 49 -1.80 -5.91 13.23
N GLU A 50 -1.95 -4.61 13.52
CA GLU A 50 -2.15 -3.56 12.52
C GLU A 50 -0.92 -2.67 12.35
N ASP A 51 -0.69 -2.21 11.12
CA ASP A 51 0.36 -1.25 10.81
C ASP A 51 0.01 -0.41 9.57
N GLY A 52 0.74 0.69 9.39
CA GLY A 52 0.56 1.64 8.28
C GLY A 52 1.78 1.74 7.38
N VAL A 53 1.54 1.88 6.08
CA VAL A 53 2.55 2.29 5.10
C VAL A 53 2.03 3.46 4.28
N PHE A 54 2.94 4.35 3.90
CA PHE A 54 2.66 5.41 2.95
C PHE A 54 2.79 4.89 1.51
N VAL A 55 1.78 5.17 0.68
CA VAL A 55 1.83 5.01 -0.77
C VAL A 55 1.31 6.27 -1.46
N PRO A 56 1.89 6.68 -2.61
CA PRO A 56 1.31 7.74 -3.42
C PRO A 56 -0.08 7.35 -3.96
N ALA A 57 -0.94 8.34 -4.20
CA ALA A 57 -2.34 8.12 -4.54
C ALA A 57 -2.54 7.30 -5.83
N ASN A 58 -1.66 7.45 -6.83
CA ASN A 58 -1.70 6.69 -8.08
C ASN A 58 -1.60 5.16 -7.88
N VAL A 59 -1.01 4.70 -6.77
CA VAL A 59 -1.01 3.28 -6.41
C VAL A 59 -2.43 2.77 -6.14
N LEU A 60 -3.33 3.61 -5.66
CA LEU A 60 -4.71 3.22 -5.32
C LEU A 60 -5.76 3.74 -6.31
N ASP A 61 -5.54 4.90 -6.94
CA ASP A 61 -6.54 5.57 -7.77
C ASP A 61 -7.02 4.69 -8.94
N ARG A 62 -6.14 3.84 -9.48
CA ARG A 62 -6.48 2.91 -10.57
C ARG A 62 -7.51 1.86 -10.17
N LEU A 63 -7.80 1.65 -8.88
CA LEU A 63 -8.93 0.82 -8.44
C LEU A 63 -10.29 1.43 -8.81
N ARG A 64 -10.35 2.73 -9.08
CA ARG A 64 -11.58 3.44 -9.46
C ARG A 64 -11.82 3.42 -10.97
N GLU A 65 -10.83 2.98 -11.76
CA GLU A 65 -10.96 2.88 -13.21
C GLU A 65 -11.81 1.63 -13.54
N PRO A 66 -12.86 1.76 -14.38
CA PRO A 66 -13.58 0.61 -14.88
C PRO A 66 -12.60 -0.26 -15.69
N ARG A 67 -12.57 -1.57 -15.38
CA ARG A 67 -11.77 -2.55 -16.12
C ARG A 67 -12.27 -2.77 -17.54
#